data_AF-A0A183DBR4-F1
#
_entry.id   AF-A0A183DBR4-F1
#
_cell.length_a   1.000
_cell.length_b   1.000
_cell.length_c   1.000
_cell.angle_alpha   90.00
_cell.angle_beta   90.00
_cell.angle_gamma   90.00
#
_symmetry.space_group_name_H-M   'P 1'
#
loop_
_entity.id
_entity.type
_entity.pdbx_description
1 polymer ?
#
loop_
_entity_poly.entity_id
_entity_poly.type
_entity_poly.pdbx_seq_one_letter_code
_entity_poly.pdbx_strand_id
1 'polypeptide(L)'
;LLMKAMQLAVYFCVGSMKSKAEYAHYALSVPLYTHFTSPIRRYPDVLVHRFLSAAIGYSPPPSLTIKEVAAIANHCNDRKLTAKTVSEASDDMFFGVFIRECGPLTERAVVLQVLDASFDVLVIKYGVVKRVYTNVRFFSAPLNFVNF
;
A
#
# COMPACT_ATOMS: atom_id res chain seq x y z
N LEU A 1 -1.33 13.14 1.01
CA LEU A 1 -0.27 13.45 2.01
C LEU A 1 -0.58 12.81 3.37
N LEU A 2 -1.76 13.05 3.96
CA LEU A 2 -2.12 12.52 5.28
C LEU A 2 -2.11 10.98 5.38
N MET A 3 -2.47 10.28 4.30
CA MET A 3 -2.45 8.80 4.27
C MET A 3 -1.06 8.19 4.54
N LYS A 4 0.04 8.91 4.25
CA LYS A 4 1.41 8.42 4.51
C LYS A 4 1.77 8.43 5.99
N ALA A 5 1.08 9.24 6.80
CA ALA A 5 1.29 9.29 8.25
C ALA A 5 0.48 8.22 9.00
N MET A 6 -0.43 7.51 8.32
CA MET A 6 -1.26 6.47 8.93
C MET A 6 -0.48 5.16 9.07
N GLN A 7 -0.75 4.42 10.15
CA GLN A 7 -0.25 3.07 10.31
C GLN A 7 -0.95 2.11 9.34
N LEU A 8 -0.21 1.11 8.87
CA LEU A 8 -0.76 0.05 8.03
C LEU A 8 -1.73 -0.81 8.84
N ALA A 9 -2.88 -1.13 8.25
CA ALA A 9 -3.79 -2.12 8.82
C ALA A 9 -3.14 -3.51 8.81
N VAL A 10 -3.18 -4.20 9.96
CA VAL A 10 -2.60 -5.51 10.17
C VAL A 10 -3.66 -6.57 10.44
N TYR A 11 -3.44 -7.79 9.95
CA TYR A 11 -4.14 -8.98 10.40
C TYR A 11 -3.55 -9.43 11.73
N PHE A 12 -4.40 -9.91 12.64
CA PHE A 12 -3.97 -10.46 13.92
C PHE A 12 -4.92 -11.57 14.37
N CYS A 13 -4.44 -12.45 15.24
CA CYS A 13 -5.28 -13.45 15.91
C CYS A 13 -5.87 -12.85 17.19
N VAL A 14 -7.19 -12.91 17.37
CA VAL A 14 -7.87 -12.35 18.56
C VAL A 14 -7.30 -12.94 19.85
N GLY A 15 -7.01 -14.24 19.88
CA GLY A 15 -6.46 -14.94 21.05
C GLY A 15 -5.01 -14.58 21.40
N SER A 16 -4.29 -13.88 20.52
CA SER A 16 -2.92 -13.40 20.79
C SER A 16 -2.85 -11.94 21.24
N MET A 17 -3.97 -11.22 21.28
CA MET A 17 -4.02 -9.80 21.63
C MET A 17 -4.29 -9.59 23.12
N LYS A 18 -3.74 -8.51 23.69
CA LYS A 18 -3.85 -8.21 25.13
C LYS A 18 -5.13 -7.45 25.47
N SER A 19 -5.56 -6.52 24.61
CA SER A 19 -6.74 -5.68 24.84
C SER A 19 -7.70 -5.67 23.66
N LYS A 20 -9.02 -5.66 23.94
CA LYS A 20 -10.06 -5.47 22.92
C LYS A 20 -10.04 -4.07 22.30
N ALA A 21 -9.45 -3.09 22.98
CA ALA A 21 -9.31 -1.73 22.44
C ALA A 21 -8.45 -1.72 21.15
N GLU A 22 -7.58 -2.72 20.97
CA GLU A 22 -6.70 -2.84 19.81
C GLU A 22 -7.42 -3.40 18.55
N TYR A 23 -8.69 -3.79 18.66
CA TYR A 23 -9.41 -4.41 17.53
C TYR A 23 -10.04 -3.41 16.58
N ALA A 24 -10.17 -2.15 17.02
CA ALA A 24 -10.86 -1.12 16.28
C ALA A 24 -10.11 -0.76 14.99
N HIS A 25 -10.85 -0.68 13.89
CA HIS A 25 -10.31 -0.26 12.60
C HIS A 25 -10.42 1.26 12.45
N TYR A 26 -9.36 1.98 12.81
CA TYR A 26 -9.33 3.46 12.85
C TYR A 26 -9.93 4.12 11.60
N ALA A 27 -9.46 3.75 10.41
CA ALA A 27 -9.90 4.39 9.17
C ALA A 27 -11.36 4.11 8.78
N LEU A 28 -11.97 3.06 9.33
CA LEU A 28 -13.35 2.66 9.05
C LEU A 28 -14.30 3.05 10.20
N SER A 29 -13.77 3.53 11.32
CA SER A 29 -14.55 3.87 12.51
C SER A 29 -15.45 2.72 13.00
N VAL A 30 -14.95 1.48 12.97
CA VAL A 30 -15.68 0.29 13.42
C VAL A 30 -14.88 -0.48 14.49
N PRO A 31 -15.56 -1.09 15.47
CA PRO A 31 -14.89 -1.79 16.58
C PRO A 31 -14.28 -3.14 16.18
N LEU A 32 -14.81 -3.78 15.13
CA LEU A 32 -14.36 -5.08 14.63
C LEU A 32 -14.39 -5.07 13.10
N TYR A 33 -13.37 -5.67 12.49
CA TYR A 33 -13.30 -5.82 11.05
C TYR A 33 -12.46 -7.04 10.65
N THR A 34 -12.84 -7.70 9.56
CA THR A 34 -12.04 -8.76 8.93
C THR A 34 -12.30 -8.80 7.43
N HIS A 35 -11.40 -9.41 6.67
CA HIS A 35 -11.61 -9.64 5.24
C HIS A 35 -12.29 -11.00 5.01
N PHE A 36 -13.29 -11.00 4.11
CA PHE A 36 -14.07 -12.20 3.78
C PHE A 36 -14.41 -12.31 2.27
N THR A 37 -14.54 -11.19 1.57
CA THR A 37 -15.16 -11.11 0.24
C THR A 37 -14.29 -11.55 -0.94
N SER A 38 -13.05 -11.99 -0.73
CA SER A 38 -12.11 -12.29 -1.82
C SER A 38 -11.17 -13.47 -1.53
N PRO A 39 -11.69 -14.68 -1.21
CA PRO A 39 -10.88 -15.87 -0.90
C PRO A 39 -9.96 -16.31 -2.03
N ILE A 40 -10.29 -16.02 -3.29
CA ILE A 40 -9.46 -16.38 -4.46
C ILE A 40 -8.10 -15.67 -4.45
N ARG A 41 -8.05 -14.43 -3.95
CA ARG A 41 -6.86 -13.54 -4.04
C ARG A 41 -6.28 -13.13 -2.68
N ARG A 42 -6.87 -13.58 -1.58
CA ARG A 42 -6.42 -13.26 -0.22
C ARG A 42 -6.58 -14.49 0.68
N TYR A 43 -5.45 -15.01 1.17
CA TYR A 43 -5.45 -16.13 2.11
C TYR A 43 -6.19 -15.86 3.44
N PRO A 44 -6.15 -14.64 4.03
CA PRO A 44 -6.94 -14.35 5.22
C PRO A 44 -8.43 -14.62 5.05
N ASP A 45 -9.01 -14.28 3.90
CA ASP A 45 -10.40 -14.57 3.58
C ASP A 45 -10.66 -16.09 3.59
N VAL A 46 -9.75 -16.91 3.03
CA VAL A 46 -9.88 -18.39 3.08
C VAL A 46 -9.98 -18.91 4.51
N LEU A 47 -9.15 -18.40 5.43
CA LEU A 47 -9.24 -18.76 6.84
C LEU A 47 -10.56 -18.33 7.46
N VAL A 48 -11.01 -17.10 7.20
CA VAL A 48 -12.29 -16.60 7.72
C VAL A 48 -13.46 -17.41 7.18
N HIS A 49 -13.43 -17.82 5.90
CA HIS A 49 -14.43 -18.74 5.32
C HIS A 49 -14.47 -20.07 6.07
N ARG A 50 -13.31 -20.66 6.40
CA ARG A 50 -13.22 -21.90 7.19
C ARG A 50 -13.75 -21.71 8.63
N PHE A 51 -13.41 -20.61 9.28
CA PHE A 51 -13.91 -20.31 10.62
C PHE A 51 -15.43 -20.05 10.64
N LEU A 52 -15.95 -19.32 9.65
CA LEU A 52 -17.38 -19.07 9.53
C LEU A 52 -18.15 -20.37 9.28
N SER A 53 -17.64 -21.21 8.38
CA SER A 53 -18.19 -22.55 8.10
C SER A 53 -18.30 -23.40 9.38
N ALA A 54 -17.30 -23.36 10.25
CA ALA A 54 -17.35 -24.03 11.54
C ALA A 54 -18.31 -23.36 12.53
N ALA A 55 -18.35 -22.03 12.57
CA ALA A 55 -19.23 -21.27 13.46
C ALA A 55 -20.73 -21.52 13.18
N ILE A 56 -21.09 -21.80 11.93
CA ILE A 56 -22.46 -22.16 11.54
C ILE A 56 -22.73 -23.67 11.55
N GLY A 57 -21.76 -24.49 11.98
CA GLY A 57 -21.91 -25.95 12.07
C GLY A 57 -21.86 -26.70 10.74
N TYR A 58 -21.42 -26.08 9.65
CA TYR A 58 -21.29 -26.73 8.33
C TYR A 58 -20.08 -27.67 8.25
N SER A 59 -18.98 -27.34 8.94
CA SER A 59 -17.74 -28.13 8.98
C SER A 59 -17.15 -28.18 10.38
N PRO A 60 -16.28 -29.16 10.71
CA PRO A 60 -15.54 -29.10 11.96
C PRO A 60 -14.65 -27.84 12.01
N PRO A 61 -14.33 -27.34 13.23
CA PRO A 61 -13.40 -26.23 13.40
C PRO A 61 -12.01 -26.61 12.88
N PRO A 62 -11.29 -25.67 12.25
CA PRO A 62 -9.90 -25.91 11.84
C PRO A 62 -9.05 -26.32 13.04
N SER A 63 -8.25 -27.38 12.88
CA SER A 63 -7.29 -27.85 13.89
C SER A 63 -6.04 -26.96 13.93
N LEU A 64 -6.23 -25.66 14.19
CA LEU A 64 -5.18 -24.66 14.28
C LEU A 64 -5.12 -24.09 15.69
N THR A 65 -3.93 -24.03 16.25
CA THR A 65 -3.65 -23.37 17.53
C THR A 65 -3.62 -21.85 17.37
N ILE A 66 -3.79 -21.12 18.47
CA ILE A 66 -3.70 -19.65 18.50
C ILE A 66 -2.36 -19.16 17.92
N LYS A 67 -1.27 -19.86 18.24
CA LYS A 67 0.08 -19.52 17.75
C LYS A 67 0.20 -19.69 16.25
N GLU A 68 -0.36 -20.75 15.67
CA GLU A 68 -0.35 -20.98 14.22
C GLU A 68 -1.18 -19.93 13.49
N VAL A 69 -2.38 -19.59 14.00
CA VAL A 69 -3.20 -18.54 13.39
C VAL A 69 -2.49 -17.18 13.45
N ALA A 70 -1.81 -16.86 14.56
CA ALA A 70 -1.01 -15.65 14.67
C ALA A 70 0.18 -15.64 13.69
N ALA A 71 0.86 -16.78 13.53
CA ALA A 71 1.95 -16.92 12.56
C ALA A 71 1.46 -16.74 11.11
N ILE A 72 0.30 -17.30 10.77
CA ILE A 72 -0.32 -17.11 9.46
C ILE A 72 -0.71 -15.64 9.26
N ALA A 73 -1.28 -14.98 10.26
CA ALA A 73 -1.64 -13.57 10.19
C ALA A 73 -0.40 -12.69 9.91
N ASN A 74 0.71 -12.93 10.61
CA ASN A 74 1.98 -12.25 10.38
C ASN A 74 2.50 -12.49 8.97
N HIS A 75 2.51 -13.75 8.52
CA HIS A 75 2.91 -14.07 7.15
C HIS A 75 2.05 -13.34 6.10
N CYS A 76 0.74 -13.26 6.33
CA CYS A 76 -0.18 -12.53 5.45
C CYS A 76 0.10 -11.02 5.45
N ASN A 77 0.51 -10.44 6.59
CA ASN A 77 0.92 -9.03 6.67
C ASN A 77 2.18 -8.77 5.85
N ASP A 78 3.20 -9.63 6.00
CA ASP A 78 4.45 -9.52 5.24
C ASP A 78 4.18 -9.62 3.75
N ARG A 79 3.41 -10.65 3.34
CA ARG A 79 3.04 -10.85 1.93
C ARG A 79 2.21 -9.69 1.37
N LYS A 80 1.31 -9.11 2.17
CA LYS A 80 0.52 -7.92 1.78
C LYS A 80 1.42 -6.72 1.56
N LEU A 81 2.39 -6.47 2.45
CA LEU A 81 3.34 -5.38 2.29
C LEU A 81 4.22 -5.58 1.05
N THR A 82 4.80 -6.77 0.89
CA THR A 82 5.62 -7.11 -0.29
C THR A 82 4.82 -6.96 -1.59
N ALA A 83 3.57 -7.45 -1.63
CA ALA A 83 2.72 -7.33 -2.82
C ALA A 83 2.46 -5.86 -3.18
N LYS A 84 2.20 -5.00 -2.18
CA LYS A 84 2.03 -3.57 -2.40
C LYS A 84 3.31 -2.92 -2.95
N THR A 85 4.47 -3.19 -2.34
CA THR A 85 5.76 -2.64 -2.80
C THR A 85 6.09 -3.07 -4.23
N VAL A 86 5.86 -4.34 -4.57
CA VAL A 86 6.09 -4.83 -5.94
C VAL A 86 5.13 -4.19 -6.93
N SER A 87 3.86 -4.01 -6.57
CA SER A 87 2.88 -3.31 -7.42
C SER A 87 3.34 -1.87 -7.69
N GLU A 88 3.73 -1.13 -6.65
CA GLU A 88 4.20 0.26 -6.79
C GLU A 88 5.48 0.35 -7.64
N ALA A 89 6.41 -0.61 -7.49
CA ALA A 89 7.62 -0.67 -8.31
C ALA A 89 7.31 -1.01 -9.79
N SER A 90 6.34 -1.88 -10.02
CA SER A 90 5.87 -2.21 -11.37
C SER A 90 5.27 -0.98 -12.04
N ASP A 91 4.40 -0.25 -11.35
CA ASP A 91 3.79 0.98 -11.87
C ASP A 91 4.86 2.02 -12.24
N ASP A 92 5.89 2.19 -11.42
CA ASP A 92 6.99 3.12 -11.71
C ASP A 92 7.82 2.70 -12.94
N MET A 93 8.10 1.40 -13.08
CA MET A 93 8.80 0.84 -14.23
C MET A 93 8.00 1.10 -15.52
N PHE A 94 6.70 0.78 -15.53
CA PHE A 94 5.86 0.99 -16.70
C PHE A 94 5.63 2.47 -17.01
N PHE A 95 5.63 3.35 -16.01
CA PHE A 95 5.62 4.79 -16.22
C PHE A 95 6.90 5.28 -16.94
N GLY A 96 8.06 4.71 -16.61
CA GLY A 96 9.31 4.97 -17.32
C GLY A 96 9.25 4.54 -18.80
N VAL A 97 8.72 3.35 -19.07
CA VAL A 97 8.48 2.88 -20.45
C VAL A 97 7.51 3.82 -21.17
N PHE A 98 6.43 4.23 -20.52
CA PHE A 98 5.43 5.14 -21.09
C PHE A 98 6.04 6.48 -21.53
N ILE A 99 6.87 7.11 -20.70
CA ILE A 99 7.57 8.35 -21.06
C ILE A 99 8.51 8.13 -22.25
N ARG A 100 9.22 6.99 -22.27
CA ARG A 100 10.14 6.65 -23.36
C ARG A 100 9.42 6.56 -24.71
N GLU A 101 8.25 5.94 -24.74
CA GLU A 101 7.47 5.77 -25.99
C GLU A 101 6.70 7.04 -26.40
N CYS A 102 6.20 7.83 -25.44
CA CYS A 102 5.40 9.03 -25.73
C CYS A 102 6.23 10.30 -25.93
N GLY A 103 7.50 10.30 -25.53
CA GLY A 103 8.36 11.49 -25.53
C GLY A 103 8.13 12.41 -24.32
N PRO A 104 8.71 13.62 -24.33
CA PRO A 104 8.62 14.54 -23.20
C PRO A 104 7.17 14.92 -22.91
N LEU A 105 6.77 14.77 -21.65
CA LEU A 105 5.43 15.10 -21.17
C LEU A 105 5.47 16.39 -20.36
N THR A 106 4.42 17.16 -20.53
CA THR A 106 4.31 18.50 -19.98
C THR A 106 3.01 18.59 -19.18
N GLU A 107 3.13 18.61 -17.86
CA GLU A 107 1.98 18.48 -16.97
C GLU A 107 2.13 19.28 -15.68
N ARG A 108 0.99 19.69 -15.12
CA ARG A 108 0.95 20.40 -13.84
C ARG A 108 1.36 19.49 -12.69
N ALA A 109 2.20 20.01 -11.80
CA ALA A 109 2.65 19.32 -10.62
C ALA A 109 2.55 20.18 -9.34
N VAL A 110 2.42 19.52 -8.19
CA VAL A 110 2.37 20.17 -6.87
C VAL A 110 3.63 19.83 -6.09
N VAL A 111 4.31 20.83 -5.56
CA VAL A 111 5.48 20.62 -4.69
C VAL A 111 5.00 19.99 -3.37
N LEU A 112 5.57 18.83 -3.04
CA LEU A 112 5.26 18.08 -1.82
C LEU A 112 6.23 18.37 -0.69
N GLN A 113 7.52 18.40 -0.98
CA GLN A 113 8.58 18.71 -0.01
C GLN A 113 9.74 19.40 -0.71
N VAL A 114 10.41 20.31 0.01
CA VAL A 114 11.57 21.06 -0.45
C VAL A 114 12.77 20.64 0.41
N LEU A 115 13.88 20.32 -0.25
CA LEU A 115 15.16 19.94 0.34
C LEU A 115 16.23 20.94 -0.14
N ASP A 116 17.44 20.85 0.42
CA ASP A 116 18.50 21.84 0.17
C ASP A 116 18.92 21.98 -1.30
N ALA A 117 18.91 20.87 -2.06
CA ALA A 117 19.32 20.83 -3.47
C ALA A 117 18.31 20.11 -4.38
N SER A 118 17.07 19.93 -3.92
CA SER A 118 16.00 19.29 -4.69
C SER A 118 14.63 19.55 -4.10
N PHE A 119 13.59 19.33 -4.87
CA PHE A 119 12.22 19.30 -4.36
C PHE A 119 11.46 18.15 -4.99
N ASP A 120 10.53 17.57 -4.24
CA ASP A 120 9.68 16.50 -4.74
C ASP A 120 8.36 17.09 -5.22
N VAL A 121 7.93 16.66 -6.40
CA VAL A 121 6.69 17.07 -7.03
C VAL A 121 5.76 15.89 -7.24
N LEU A 122 4.46 16.12 -7.07
CA LEU A 122 3.39 15.21 -7.45
C LEU A 122 2.83 15.67 -8.80
N VAL A 123 3.02 14.87 -9.85
CA VAL A 123 2.39 15.12 -11.14
C VAL A 123 0.94 14.65 -11.06
N ILE A 124 0.01 15.59 -10.97
CA ILE A 124 -1.39 15.32 -10.57
C ILE A 124 -2.05 14.31 -11.50
N LYS A 125 -1.86 14.48 -12.82
CA LYS A 125 -2.53 13.68 -13.85
C LYS A 125 -2.19 12.19 -13.76
N TYR A 126 -0.96 11.86 -13.39
CA TYR A 126 -0.46 10.48 -13.34
C TYR A 126 -0.34 9.93 -11.92
N GLY A 127 -0.50 10.77 -10.90
CA GLY A 127 -0.37 10.35 -9.49
C GLY A 127 1.06 9.95 -9.08
N VAL A 128 2.07 10.29 -9.89
CA VAL A 128 3.47 9.94 -9.64
C VAL A 128 4.19 11.03 -8.87
N VAL A 129 5.06 10.62 -7.96
CA VAL A 129 5.96 11.54 -7.23
C VAL A 129 7.36 11.43 -7.82
N LYS A 130 7.96 12.56 -8.18
CA LYS A 130 9.32 12.61 -8.73
C LYS A 130 10.14 13.71 -8.05
N ARG A 131 11.43 13.47 -7.93
CA ARG A 131 12.40 14.42 -7.38
C ARG A 131 13.01 15.24 -8.50
N VAL A 132 13.00 16.55 -8.34
CA VAL A 132 13.67 17.52 -9.23
C VAL A 132 14.90 18.04 -8.51
N TYR A 133 16.08 17.82 -9.08
CA TYR A 133 17.35 18.31 -8.53
C TYR A 133 17.66 19.71 -9.08
N THR A 134 18.15 20.61 -8.23
CA THR A 134 18.49 21.99 -8.62
C THR A 134 19.88 22.08 -9.27
N ASN A 135 20.78 21.15 -8.95
CA ASN A 135 22.14 21.08 -9.48
C ASN A 135 22.24 20.29 -10.79
N VAL A 136 21.36 20.58 -11.75
CA VAL A 136 21.57 20.10 -13.11
C VAL A 136 22.69 20.96 -13.68
N ARG A 137 23.94 20.47 -13.70
CA ARG A 137 24.94 20.98 -14.63
C ARG A 137 24.34 20.79 -16.01
N PHE A 138 23.87 21.89 -16.58
CA PHE A 138 23.34 21.95 -17.93
C PHE A 138 24.39 21.33 -18.87
N PHE A 139 24.13 20.13 -19.37
CA PHE A 139 24.58 19.83 -20.73
C PHE A 139 23.95 20.91 -21.60
N SER A 140 24.79 21.63 -22.34
CA SER A 140 24.51 22.81 -23.17
C SER A 140 23.21 22.75 -23.99
N ALA A 141 22.08 22.97 -23.35
CA ALA A 141 20.79 23.26 -23.95
C ALA A 141 20.08 24.27 -23.01
N PRO A 142 19.67 25.44 -23.50
CA PRO A 142 19.10 26.48 -22.65
C PRO A 142 17.81 25.98 -21.97
N LEU A 143 17.79 26.03 -20.63
CA LEU A 143 16.57 25.94 -19.83
C LEU A 143 15.80 27.24 -20.07
N ASN A 144 14.94 27.18 -21.07
CA ASN A 144 13.81 28.06 -21.14
C ASN A 144 12.83 27.65 -20.03
N PHE A 145 12.69 28.48 -19.00
CA PHE A 145 11.42 28.64 -18.31
C PHE A 145 10.42 29.18 -19.33
N VAL A 146 9.82 28.28 -20.11
CA VAL A 146 8.54 28.52 -20.76
C VAL A 146 7.55 27.83 -19.87
N ASN A 147 6.58 28.58 -19.35
CA ASN A 147 5.35 28.09 -18.73
C ASN A 147 5.15 26.60 -19.01
N PHE A 148 5.53 25.76 -18.05
CA PHE A 148 5.07 24.40 -17.79
C PHE A 148 5.58 23.93 -16.43
#